data_AF-A0A8J1LT44-F1
#
_entry.id   AF-A0A8J1LT44-F1
#
_cell.length_a   1.000
_cell.length_b   1.000
_cell.length_c   1.000
_cell.angle_alpha   90.00
_cell.angle_beta   90.00
_cell.angle_gamma   90.00
#
_symmetry.space_group_name_H-M   'P 1'
#
loop_
_entity.id
_entity.type
_entity.pdbx_description
1 polymer ?
#
loop_
_entity_poly.entity_id
_entity_poly.type
_entity_poly.pdbx_seq_one_letter_code
_entity_poly.pdbx_strand_id
1 'polypeptide(L)'
;MLTETAKVKIIDFGNSWDLDPQTGLCHEADGTAHWMAPEAIRQKGQRLAYDTKCDIWSLGITAIEMAEGKPPYADQYPVEHLIREAQPPKLQSNRW
;
A
#
# COMPACT_ATOMS: atom_id res chain seq x y z
N MET A 1 8.79 -10.31 7.87
CA MET A 1 9.91 -10.92 8.62
C MET A 1 10.10 -12.37 8.21
N LEU A 2 11.33 -12.89 8.21
CA LEU A 2 11.63 -14.31 8.00
C LEU A 2 12.11 -14.96 9.30
N THR A 3 11.64 -16.16 9.61
CA THR A 3 12.22 -16.99 10.69
C THR A 3 13.53 -17.64 10.24
N GLU A 4 14.29 -18.18 11.20
CA GLU A 4 15.49 -19.01 10.91
C GLU A 4 15.17 -20.21 10.00
N THR A 5 13.92 -20.70 10.06
CA THR A 5 13.40 -21.80 9.24
C THR A 5 12.74 -21.32 7.93
N ALA A 6 13.07 -20.11 7.46
CA ALA A 6 12.57 -19.51 6.23
C ALA A 6 11.04 -19.37 6.14
N LYS A 7 10.33 -19.25 7.28
CA LYS A 7 8.89 -18.97 7.29
C LYS A 7 8.65 -17.47 7.23
N VAL A 8 7.78 -17.05 6.31
CA VAL A 8 7.33 -15.66 6.19
C VAL A 8 6.31 -15.36 7.29
N LYS A 9 6.49 -14.23 7.97
CA LYS A 9 5.55 -13.69 8.97
C LYS A 9 5.31 -12.20 8.70
N ILE A 10 4.03 -11.81 8.74
CA ILE A 10 3.62 -10.39 8.79
C ILE A 10 3.83 -9.91 10.22
N ILE A 11 4.36 -8.69 10.34
CA ILE A 11 4.67 -8.03 11.61
C ILE A 11 4.23 -6.56 11.53
N ASP A 12 4.34 -5.86 12.64
CA ASP A 12 4.09 -4.40 12.75
C ASP A 12 2.64 -3.98 12.46
N PHE A 13 1.74 -4.41 13.34
CA PHE A 13 0.33 -4.01 13.32
C PHE A 13 0.09 -2.69 14.10
N GLY A 14 1.12 -1.88 14.35
CA GLY A 14 1.01 -0.63 15.11
C GLY A 14 0.05 0.39 14.49
N ASN A 15 -0.09 0.35 13.16
CA ASN A 15 -0.95 1.23 12.37
C ASN A 15 -2.14 0.49 11.75
N SER A 16 -2.48 -0.71 12.23
CA SER A 16 -3.66 -1.44 11.75
C SER A 16 -4.94 -0.85 12.33
N TRP A 17 -6.01 -0.90 11.54
CA TRP A 17 -7.32 -0.38 11.94
C TRP A 17 -8.39 -1.47 11.84
N ASP A 18 -9.30 -1.48 12.81
CA ASP A 18 -10.51 -2.27 12.73
C ASP A 18 -11.44 -1.69 11.67
N LEU A 19 -12.11 -2.58 10.93
CA LEU A 19 -13.16 -2.19 10.00
C LEU A 19 -14.44 -1.91 10.77
N ASP A 20 -15.21 -0.94 10.28
CA ASP A 20 -16.57 -0.72 10.77
C ASP A 20 -17.39 -2.02 10.56
N PRO A 21 -17.97 -2.62 11.62
CA PRO A 21 -18.63 -3.93 11.52
C PRO A 21 -19.88 -3.96 10.65
N GLN A 22 -20.48 -2.80 10.36
CA GLN A 22 -21.71 -2.71 9.56
C GLN A 22 -21.41 -2.52 8.08
N THR A 23 -20.40 -1.71 7.77
CA THR A 23 -20.04 -1.31 6.41
C THR A 23 -18.87 -2.11 5.84
N GLY A 24 -18.03 -2.68 6.70
CA GLY A 24 -16.78 -3.34 6.31
C GLY A 24 -15.70 -2.38 5.83
N LEU A 25 -15.80 -1.09 6.17
CA LEU A 25 -14.92 -0.03 5.68
C LEU A 25 -14.08 0.57 6.81
N CYS A 26 -12.88 1.03 6.46
CA CYS A 26 -12.03 1.87 7.29
C CYS A 26 -12.06 3.33 6.79
N HIS A 27 -11.94 4.28 7.72
CA HIS A 27 -11.95 5.72 7.44
C HIS A 27 -10.70 6.45 7.94
N GLU A 28 -9.75 5.72 8.51
CA GLU A 28 -8.53 6.29 9.08
C GLU A 28 -7.43 6.40 8.04
N ALA A 29 -6.69 7.50 8.05
CA ALA A 29 -5.65 7.76 7.06
C ALA A 29 -4.28 7.63 7.73
N ASP A 30 -3.72 6.43 7.70
CA ASP A 30 -2.38 6.15 8.19
C ASP A 30 -1.66 5.17 7.27
N GLY A 31 -0.35 5.31 7.13
CA GLY A 31 0.46 4.49 6.25
C GLY A 31 1.61 5.24 5.56
N THR A 32 2.44 4.46 4.86
CA THR A 32 3.57 4.99 4.09
C THR A 32 3.16 5.17 2.63
N ALA A 33 3.09 6.42 2.16
CA ALA A 33 2.42 6.80 0.91
C ALA A 33 2.78 5.97 -0.33
N HIS A 34 4.03 5.54 -0.50
CA HIS A 34 4.45 4.75 -1.66
C HIS A 34 3.77 3.37 -1.76
N TRP A 35 3.35 2.78 -0.64
CA TRP A 35 2.65 1.49 -0.57
C TRP A 35 1.13 1.64 -0.43
N MET A 36 0.63 2.84 -0.18
CA MET A 36 -0.81 3.05 0.03
C MET A 36 -1.59 2.88 -1.26
N ALA A 37 -2.78 2.28 -1.16
CA ALA A 37 -3.73 2.21 -2.25
C ALA A 37 -4.33 3.59 -2.55
N PRO A 38 -4.73 3.88 -3.81
CA PRO A 38 -5.33 5.17 -4.18
C PRO A 38 -6.54 5.55 -3.31
N GLU A 39 -7.38 4.56 -2.96
CA GLU A 39 -8.56 4.69 -2.12
C GLU A 39 -8.24 4.89 -0.62
N ALA A 40 -7.01 4.57 -0.19
CA ALA A 40 -6.54 4.77 1.18
C ALA A 40 -5.85 6.13 1.37
N ILE A 41 -5.67 6.92 0.30
CA ILE A 41 -5.06 8.25 0.37
C ILE A 41 -6.14 9.33 0.56
N ARG A 42 -6.01 10.11 1.63
CA ARG A 42 -6.98 11.16 1.97
C ARG A 42 -6.97 12.31 0.96
N GLN A 43 -8.11 12.50 0.31
CA GLN A 43 -8.35 13.67 -0.54
C GLN A 43 -9.03 14.80 0.25
N LYS A 44 -8.60 16.05 0.00
CA LYS A 44 -9.20 17.23 0.61
C LYS A 44 -10.70 17.30 0.29
N GLY A 45 -11.53 17.34 1.33
CA GLY A 45 -12.99 17.46 1.21
C GLY A 45 -13.72 16.14 0.93
N GLN A 46 -13.03 15.00 0.90
CA GLN A 46 -13.65 13.68 0.79
C GLN A 46 -13.42 12.86 2.05
N ARG A 47 -14.44 12.08 2.44
CA ARG A 47 -14.31 11.10 3.51
C ARG A 47 -13.58 9.88 2.94
N LEU A 48 -12.50 9.49 3.61
CA LEU A 48 -11.76 8.29 3.26
C LEU A 48 -12.64 7.06 3.50
N ALA A 49 -12.63 6.08 2.59
CA ALA A 49 -13.37 4.84 2.76
C ALA A 49 -12.72 3.75 1.91
N TYR A 50 -12.11 2.77 2.56
CA TYR A 50 -11.46 1.63 1.89
C TYR A 50 -11.73 0.33 2.66
N ASP A 51 -11.55 -0.79 1.98
CA ASP A 51 -11.71 -2.13 2.53
C ASP A 51 -10.36 -2.86 2.56
N THR A 52 -10.39 -4.17 2.82
CA THR A 52 -9.18 -5.02 2.88
C THR A 52 -8.42 -5.13 1.55
N LYS A 53 -8.95 -4.62 0.43
CA LYS A 53 -8.24 -4.61 -0.86
C LYS A 53 -7.04 -3.66 -0.85
N CYS A 54 -7.00 -2.68 0.06
CA CYS A 54 -5.84 -1.82 0.23
C CYS A 54 -4.56 -2.60 0.60
N ASP A 55 -4.69 -3.71 1.32
CA ASP A 55 -3.55 -4.57 1.69
C ASP A 55 -3.05 -5.36 0.48
N ILE A 56 -3.95 -5.72 -0.45
CA ILE A 56 -3.58 -6.39 -1.70
C ILE A 56 -2.79 -5.45 -2.61
N TRP A 57 -3.16 -4.17 -2.65
CA TRP A 57 -2.36 -3.14 -3.32
C TRP A 57 -0.97 -3.03 -2.70
N SER A 58 -0.89 -2.87 -1.39
CA SER A 58 0.37 -2.77 -0.64
C SER A 58 1.29 -3.99 -0.89
N LEU A 59 0.71 -5.19 -0.94
CA LEU A 59 1.41 -6.41 -1.30
C LEU A 59 1.94 -6.37 -2.74
N GLY A 60 1.18 -5.85 -3.70
CA GLY A 60 1.61 -5.65 -5.07
C GLY A 60 2.81 -4.70 -5.18
N ILE A 61 2.77 -3.59 -4.45
CA ILE A 61 3.91 -2.67 -4.36
C ILE A 61 5.14 -3.34 -3.73
N THR A 62 4.94 -4.11 -2.66
CA THR A 62 6.00 -4.88 -1.99
C THR A 62 6.61 -5.92 -2.94
N ALA A 63 5.81 -6.55 -3.80
CA ALA A 63 6.30 -7.48 -4.82
C ALA A 63 7.17 -6.79 -5.87
N ILE A 64 6.79 -5.59 -6.32
CA ILE A 64 7.62 -4.77 -7.21
C ILE A 64 8.92 -4.38 -6.51
N GLU A 65 8.85 -3.92 -5.26
CA GLU A 65 10.02 -3.58 -4.46
C GLU A 65 10.98 -4.76 -4.29
N MET A 66 10.48 -5.97 -4.05
CA MET A 66 11.32 -7.17 -3.97
C MET A 66 12.03 -7.48 -5.30
N ALA A 67 11.40 -7.19 -6.44
CA ALA A 67 11.98 -7.44 -7.77
C ALA A 67 12.94 -6.35 -8.25
N GLU A 68 12.70 -5.09 -7.85
CA GLU A 68 13.41 -3.90 -8.36
C GLU A 68 14.31 -3.23 -7.31
N GLY A 69 14.23 -3.65 -6.04
CA GLY A 69 14.99 -3.13 -4.92
C GLY A 69 14.46 -1.82 -4.32
N LYS A 70 13.41 -1.23 -4.92
CA LYS A 70 12.74 -0.01 -4.43
C LYS A 70 11.27 0.02 -4.87
N PRO A 71 10.37 0.68 -4.11
CA PRO A 71 8.99 0.84 -4.55
C PRO A 71 8.91 1.80 -5.76
N PRO A 72 7.79 1.77 -6.50
CA PRO A 72 7.49 2.78 -7.50
C PRO A 72 7.59 4.18 -6.91
N TYR A 73 8.17 5.11 -7.67
CA TYR A 73 8.30 6.52 -7.30
C TYR A 73 9.12 6.81 -6.03
N ALA A 74 9.98 5.89 -5.57
CA ALA A 74 10.78 6.03 -4.35
C ALA A 74 11.55 7.38 -4.21
N ASP A 75 11.91 7.99 -5.33
CA ASP A 75 12.67 9.25 -5.40
C ASP A 75 11.78 10.49 -5.61
N GLN A 76 10.44 10.36 -5.55
CA GLN A 76 9.48 11.43 -5.82
C GLN A 76 8.68 11.79 -4.56
N TYR A 77 8.53 13.08 -4.28
CA TYR A 77 7.79 13.58 -3.12
C TYR A 77 7.13 14.93 -3.40
N PRO A 78 5.84 15.14 -3.05
CA PRO A 78 4.89 14.18 -2.47
C PRO A 78 4.34 13.19 -3.53
N VAL A 79 4.26 11.91 -3.18
CA VAL A 79 3.91 10.81 -4.11
C VAL A 79 2.40 10.60 -4.25
N GLU A 80 1.61 11.12 -3.33
CA GLU A 80 0.17 10.86 -3.16
C GLU A 80 -0.64 11.17 -4.42
N HIS A 81 -0.28 12.23 -5.15
CA HIS A 81 -0.94 12.59 -6.40
C HIS A 81 -0.65 11.58 -7.51
N LEU A 82 0.59 11.06 -7.59
CA LEU A 82 0.99 10.05 -8.58
C LEU A 82 0.27 8.74 -8.34
N ILE A 83 0.19 8.30 -7.08
CA ILE A 83 -0.52 7.06 -6.74
C ILE A 83 -2.00 7.15 -7.15
N ARG A 84 -2.61 8.32 -7.01
CA ARG A 84 -4.04 8.52 -7.30
C ARG A 84 -4.36 8.70 -8.78
N GLU A 85 -3.47 9.36 -9.53
CA GLU A 85 -3.75 9.81 -10.89
C GLU A 85 -3.05 8.97 -11.97
N ALA A 86 -1.94 8.30 -11.63
CA ALA A 86 -1.22 7.46 -12.57
C ALA A 86 -1.89 6.09 -12.77
N GLN A 87 -1.46 5.39 -13.83
CA GLN A 87 -1.82 3.98 -14.00
C GLN A 87 -1.16 3.12 -12.92
N PRO A 88 -1.79 1.99 -12.52
CA PRO A 88 -1.19 1.07 -11.57
C PRO A 88 0.23 0.67 -12.00
N PRO A 89 1.21 0.72 -11.07
CA PRO A 89 2.60 0.47 -11.40
C PRO A 89 2.80 -0.97 -11.87
N LYS A 90 3.81 -1.16 -12.73
CA LYS A 90 4.21 -2.44 -13.29
C LYS A 90 5.71 -2.58 -13.15
N LEU A 91 6.20 -3.81 -13.23
CA LEU A 91 7.63 -4.08 -13.37
C LEU A 91 8.15 -3.36 -14.62
N GLN A 92 9.21 -2.57 -14.44
CA GLN A 92 9.92 -1.86 -15.49
C GLN A 92 10.90 -2.79 -16.21
N SER A 93 11.41 -3.78 -15.49
CA SER A 93 12.38 -4.75 -16.01
C SER A 93 11.69 -5.94 -16.67
N ASN A 94 12.05 -6.24 -17.92
CA ASN A 94 11.64 -7.45 -18.64
C ASN A 94 12.42 -8.72 -18.23
N ARG A 95 13.19 -8.68 -17.13
CA ARG A 95 13.99 -9.84 -16.68
C ARG A 95 13.20 -10.91 -15.94
N TRP A 96 11.94 -10.64 -15.63
CA TRP A 96 11.08 -11.45 -14.77
C TRP A 96 9.81 -11.86 -15.51
#